data_AF-A0A831A3A4-F1
#
_entry.id   AF-A0A831A3A4-F1
#
_cell.length_a   1.000
_cell.length_b   1.000
_cell.length_c   1.000
_cell.angle_alpha   90.00
_cell.angle_beta   90.00
_cell.angle_gamma   90.00
#
_symmetry.space_group_name_H-M   'P 1'
#
loop_
_entity.id
_entity.type
_entity.pdbx_description
1 polymer ?
#
loop_
_entity_poly.entity_id
_entity_poly.type
_entity_poly.pdbx_seq_one_letter_code
_entity_poly.pdbx_strand_id
1 'polypeptide(L)'
;MPQENSPRRAATMMNRPARRTLARLSPIKRPVYTMGRIYPGTYAGRTAMKTIEEYYTIAKELFLEAHPTLKSGIENLTTEQAATLGMSLEQLQSMQKDRAYAAWVREKKLDGVLFAIQLAEPDKEVMVAAIEHYLHSHAEALGMSWEEFCIKNEL
;
A
#
# COMPACT_ATOMS: atom_id res chain seq x y z
N MET A 1 -32.81 -24.58 -48.33
CA MET A 1 -34.15 -24.08 -48.69
C MET A 1 -35.09 -25.28 -48.75
N PRO A 2 -36.36 -25.20 -48.33
CA PRO A 2 -37.17 -24.02 -47.94
C PRO A 2 -37.69 -24.21 -46.48
N GLN A 3 -38.54 -23.41 -45.82
CA GLN A 3 -39.56 -22.43 -46.20
C GLN A 3 -39.89 -21.65 -44.91
N GLU A 4 -39.72 -20.32 -44.84
CA GLU A 4 -40.81 -19.33 -45.03
C GLU A 4 -42.03 -19.51 -44.10
N ASN A 5 -42.16 -18.65 -43.08
CA ASN A 5 -43.33 -17.76 -43.00
C ASN A 5 -43.20 -16.72 -41.88
N SER A 6 -43.15 -15.45 -42.31
CA SER A 6 -43.30 -14.24 -41.51
C SER A 6 -44.80 -13.93 -41.27
N PRO A 7 -45.23 -12.68 -40.99
CA PRO A 7 -45.57 -12.18 -39.66
C PRO A 7 -47.04 -11.69 -39.56
N ARG A 8 -47.54 -11.46 -38.34
CA ARG A 8 -48.67 -10.55 -38.10
C ARG A 8 -48.30 -9.67 -36.90
N ARG A 9 -47.98 -8.37 -37.08
CA ARG A 9 -48.91 -7.22 -37.25
C ARG A 9 -50.07 -7.31 -36.25
N ALA A 10 -50.45 -6.28 -35.51
CA ALA A 10 -50.09 -4.89 -35.34
C ALA A 10 -50.74 -4.50 -33.98
N ALA A 11 -50.36 -3.45 -33.28
CA ALA A 11 -50.85 -2.10 -33.53
C ALA A 11 -50.32 -1.23 -32.35
N THR A 12 -49.62 -0.11 -32.56
CA THR A 12 -50.23 1.23 -32.82
C THR A 12 -50.95 1.68 -31.54
N MET A 13 -50.62 2.78 -30.84
CA MET A 13 -50.08 4.07 -31.24
C MET A 13 -49.87 4.94 -29.99
N MET A 14 -48.97 5.94 -30.11
CA MET A 14 -49.06 7.29 -29.51
C MET A 14 -49.00 7.40 -27.96
N ASN A 15 -48.43 8.43 -27.33
CA ASN A 15 -48.07 9.77 -27.79
C ASN A 15 -47.01 10.38 -26.83
N ARG A 16 -46.29 11.37 -27.35
CA ARG A 16 -45.17 12.14 -26.77
C ARG A 16 -45.62 13.13 -25.64
N PRO A 17 -44.82 14.16 -25.29
CA PRO A 17 -43.79 14.20 -24.25
C PRO A 17 -44.12 15.24 -23.14
N ALA A 18 -43.51 15.15 -21.96
CA ALA A 18 -43.58 16.24 -20.97
C ALA A 18 -42.22 16.55 -20.34
N ARG A 19 -41.99 17.86 -20.25
CA ARG A 19 -40.74 18.57 -19.96
C ARG A 19 -40.27 18.44 -18.51
N ARG A 20 -38.94 18.50 -18.36
CA ARG A 20 -38.14 19.19 -17.32
C ARG A 20 -38.73 19.25 -15.90
N THR A 21 -38.03 18.58 -14.99
CA THR A 21 -37.73 19.16 -13.67
C THR A 21 -36.29 18.81 -13.28
N LEU A 22 -35.38 19.78 -13.44
CA LEU A 22 -34.05 19.77 -12.84
C LEU A 22 -34.23 19.99 -11.33
N ALA A 23 -34.35 18.92 -10.57
CA ALA A 23 -34.32 18.97 -9.11
C ALA A 23 -32.86 18.85 -8.65
N ARG A 24 -32.29 20.03 -8.37
CA ARG A 24 -31.22 20.32 -7.41
C ARG A 24 -30.48 19.10 -6.83
N LEU A 25 -29.30 18.82 -7.38
CA LEU A 25 -28.27 18.08 -6.67
C LEU A 25 -27.78 18.96 -5.51
N SER A 26 -28.02 18.48 -4.29
CA SER A 26 -27.45 19.04 -3.07
C SER A 26 -25.92 19.11 -3.18
N PRO A 27 -25.25 20.19 -2.73
CA PRO A 27 -23.81 20.23 -2.71
C PRO A 27 -23.29 19.22 -1.68
N ILE A 28 -22.59 18.20 -2.15
CA ILE A 28 -21.76 17.31 -1.33
C ILE A 28 -20.75 18.22 -0.63
N LYS A 29 -20.89 18.38 0.68
CA LYS A 29 -19.89 19.03 1.53
C LYS A 29 -18.61 18.20 1.44
N ARG A 30 -17.63 18.66 0.65
CA ARG A 30 -16.26 18.15 0.72
C ARG A 30 -15.71 18.50 2.11
N PRO A 31 -15.19 17.55 2.90
CA PRO A 31 -14.41 17.92 4.07
C PRO A 31 -13.16 18.63 3.58
N VAL A 32 -13.00 19.89 3.99
CA VAL A 32 -11.76 20.65 3.85
C VAL A 32 -10.78 20.03 4.84
N TYR A 33 -9.90 19.15 4.37
CA TYR A 33 -8.78 18.69 5.17
C TYR A 33 -7.80 19.85 5.31
N THR A 34 -7.85 20.53 6.46
CA THR A 34 -6.85 21.47 6.91
C THR A 34 -5.51 20.74 7.09
N MET A 35 -4.65 20.82 6.08
CA MET A 35 -3.21 20.60 6.22
C MET A 35 -2.65 21.63 7.20
N GLY A 36 -2.05 21.16 8.29
CA GLY A 36 -1.22 22.02 9.15
C GLY A 36 -1.29 21.70 10.63
N ARG A 37 -0.46 20.76 11.07
CA ARG A 37 0.52 20.96 12.16
C ARG A 37 1.33 19.69 12.37
N ILE A 38 2.62 19.81 12.08
CA ILE A 38 3.68 18.94 12.61
C ILE A 38 3.60 19.07 14.14
N TYR A 39 3.33 17.98 14.86
CA TYR A 39 3.45 17.94 16.31
C TYR A 39 4.76 17.25 16.69
N PRO A 40 5.68 17.95 17.36
CA PRO A 40 6.83 17.32 18.00
C PRO A 40 6.42 16.78 19.37
N GLY A 41 6.76 15.52 19.65
CA GLY A 41 7.06 15.04 21.01
C GLY A 41 5.90 14.62 21.91
N THR A 42 5.97 13.34 22.31
CA THR A 42 5.41 12.70 23.52
C THR A 42 3.90 12.39 23.56
N TYR A 43 3.55 11.15 23.22
CA TYR A 43 2.30 10.51 23.65
C TYR A 43 2.59 9.17 24.30
N ALA A 44 2.46 9.12 25.63
CA ALA A 44 2.24 7.89 26.35
C ALA A 44 0.84 7.36 26.00
N GLY A 45 0.75 6.14 25.44
CA GLY A 45 -0.47 5.34 25.42
C GLY A 45 -1.37 5.38 24.19
N ARG A 46 -1.02 6.13 23.13
CA ARG A 46 -1.61 5.97 21.79
C ARG A 46 -0.42 5.71 20.86
N THR A 47 -0.34 4.54 20.23
CA THR A 47 0.77 4.18 19.34
C THR A 47 0.82 5.20 18.21
N ALA A 48 1.71 6.18 18.33
CA ALA A 48 1.98 7.13 17.26
C ALA A 48 2.48 6.33 16.04
N MET A 49 2.06 6.76 14.85
CA MET A 49 2.50 6.18 13.59
C MET A 49 4.03 6.21 13.51
N LYS A 50 4.64 5.05 13.24
CA LYS A 50 6.09 4.89 13.14
C LYS A 50 6.61 5.49 11.82
N THR A 51 7.91 5.75 11.74
CA THR A 51 8.54 6.10 10.46
C THR A 51 8.67 4.88 9.56
N ILE A 52 8.93 5.10 8.27
CA ILE A 52 9.15 4.02 7.30
C ILE A 52 10.37 3.16 7.71
N GLU A 53 11.43 3.79 8.20
CA GLU A 53 12.65 3.11 8.66
C GLU A 53 12.37 2.23 9.89
N GLU A 54 11.54 2.71 10.81
CA GLU A 54 11.10 1.94 11.98
C GLU A 54 10.25 0.74 11.55
N TYR A 55 9.30 0.92 10.63
CA TYR A 55 8.52 -0.20 10.08
C TYR A 55 9.43 -1.24 9.42
N TYR A 56 10.41 -0.84 8.61
CA TYR A 56 11.37 -1.78 8.00
C TYR A 56 12.19 -2.52 9.04
N THR A 57 12.62 -1.84 10.11
CA THR A 57 13.42 -2.47 11.16
C THR A 57 12.63 -3.58 11.85
N ILE A 58 11.42 -3.28 12.28
CA ILE A 58 10.53 -4.25 12.93
C ILE A 58 10.14 -5.37 11.96
N ALA A 59 9.79 -5.04 10.72
CA ALA A 59 9.40 -6.01 9.71
C ALA A 59 10.53 -7.00 9.40
N LYS A 60 11.79 -6.56 9.34
CA LYS A 60 12.95 -7.46 9.17
C LYS A 60 13.12 -8.41 10.34
N GLU A 61 12.93 -7.93 11.56
CA GLU A 61 13.02 -8.79 12.76
C GLU A 61 11.91 -9.85 12.74
N LEU A 62 10.65 -9.43 12.57
CA LEU A 62 9.50 -10.34 12.47
C LEU A 62 9.64 -11.34 11.31
N PHE A 63 10.16 -10.88 10.17
CA PHE A 63 10.46 -11.74 9.02
C PHE A 63 11.48 -12.83 9.37
N LEU A 64 12.56 -12.49 10.09
CA LEU A 64 13.58 -13.46 10.48
C LEU A 64 13.08 -14.44 11.55
N GLU A 65 12.24 -13.99 12.49
CA GLU A 65 11.57 -14.89 13.43
C GLU A 65 10.68 -15.91 12.70
N ALA A 66 10.01 -15.49 11.62
CA ALA A 66 9.22 -16.37 10.77
C ALA A 66 10.07 -17.31 9.89
N HIS A 67 11.38 -17.08 9.77
CA HIS A 67 12.30 -17.90 8.97
C HIS A 67 13.53 -18.34 9.81
N PRO A 68 13.38 -19.28 10.77
CA PRO A 68 14.43 -19.64 11.71
C PRO A 68 15.72 -20.16 11.07
N THR A 69 15.61 -20.91 9.97
CA THR A 69 16.78 -21.42 9.23
C THR A 69 17.61 -20.27 8.65
N LEU A 70 16.94 -19.28 8.06
CA LEU A 70 17.60 -18.08 7.53
C LEU A 70 18.25 -17.26 8.67
N LYS A 71 17.51 -17.05 9.77
CA LYS A 71 17.99 -16.34 10.95
C LYS A 71 19.27 -16.98 11.50
N SER A 72 19.25 -18.30 11.73
CA SER A 72 20.42 -19.04 12.21
C SER A 72 21.60 -18.97 11.23
N GLY A 73 21.35 -19.01 9.92
CA GLY A 73 22.40 -18.88 8.91
C GLY A 73 23.09 -17.51 8.94
N ILE A 74 22.34 -16.44 9.21
CA ILE A 74 22.89 -15.09 9.35
C ILE A 74 23.65 -14.94 10.68
N GLU A 75 23.11 -15.48 11.78
CA GLU A 75 23.75 -15.41 13.10
C GLU A 75 25.07 -16.18 13.15
N ASN A 76 25.18 -17.28 12.38
CA ASN A 76 26.39 -18.10 12.29
C ASN A 76 27.48 -17.57 11.34
N LEU A 77 27.30 -16.37 10.77
CA LEU A 77 28.34 -15.73 9.96
C LEU A 77 29.58 -15.45 10.82
N THR A 78 30.75 -15.52 10.20
CA THR A 78 32.03 -15.41 10.91
C THR A 78 32.74 -14.09 10.64
N THR A 79 33.63 -13.69 11.55
CA THR A 79 34.49 -12.53 11.38
C THR A 79 35.43 -12.69 10.19
N GLU A 80 35.86 -13.90 9.88
CA GLU A 80 36.68 -14.21 8.69
C GLU A 80 35.94 -13.88 7.40
N GLN A 81 34.67 -14.28 7.28
CA GLN A 81 33.81 -13.94 6.14
C GLN A 81 33.63 -12.42 6.01
N ALA A 82 33.41 -11.72 7.12
CA ALA A 82 33.30 -10.27 7.12
C ALA A 82 34.61 -9.59 6.69
N ALA A 83 35.75 -10.11 7.16
CA ALA A 83 37.08 -9.62 6.81
C ALA A 83 37.38 -9.74 5.31
N THR A 84 36.92 -10.82 4.64
CA THR A 84 37.10 -10.94 3.17
C THR A 84 36.42 -9.82 2.38
N LEU A 85 35.41 -9.18 2.96
CA LEU A 85 34.67 -8.07 2.37
C LEU A 85 35.06 -6.70 2.96
N GLY A 86 36.05 -6.67 3.86
CA GLY A 86 36.52 -5.44 4.50
C GLY A 86 35.48 -4.79 5.44
N MET A 87 34.57 -5.57 6.02
CA MET A 87 33.50 -5.07 6.91
C MET A 87 33.54 -5.77 8.27
N SER A 88 32.86 -5.19 9.26
CA SER A 88 32.65 -5.86 10.55
C SER A 88 31.62 -6.99 10.43
N LEU A 89 31.63 -7.92 11.39
CA LEU A 89 30.64 -9.00 11.43
C LEU A 89 29.21 -8.45 11.54
N GLU A 90 28.98 -7.42 12.35
CA GLU A 90 27.68 -6.77 12.50
C GLU A 90 27.20 -6.15 11.18
N GLN A 91 28.10 -5.50 10.44
CA GLN A 91 27.79 -4.95 9.12
C GLN A 91 27.42 -6.06 8.12
N LEU A 92 28.17 -7.16 8.12
CA LEU A 92 27.86 -8.31 7.28
C LEU A 92 26.49 -8.90 7.63
N GLN A 93 26.20 -9.11 8.91
CA GLN A 93 24.91 -9.62 9.35
C GLN A 93 23.78 -8.68 8.95
N SER A 94 23.90 -7.38 9.24
CA SER A 94 22.89 -6.37 8.86
C SER A 94 22.62 -6.38 7.35
N MET A 95 23.68 -6.39 6.54
CA MET A 95 23.58 -6.47 5.09
C MET A 95 22.85 -7.74 4.64
N GLN A 96 23.12 -8.89 5.26
CA GLN A 96 22.45 -10.14 4.90
C GLN A 96 20.97 -10.15 5.30
N LYS A 97 20.61 -9.54 6.43
CA LYS A 97 19.20 -9.33 6.81
C LYS A 97 18.47 -8.51 5.76
N ASP A 98 19.06 -7.39 5.34
CA ASP A 98 18.49 -6.52 4.30
C ASP A 98 18.33 -7.24 2.96
N ARG A 99 19.36 -7.97 2.53
CA ARG A 99 19.33 -8.74 1.28
C ARG A 99 18.28 -9.84 1.30
N ALA A 100 18.17 -10.58 2.39
CA ALA A 100 17.21 -11.67 2.49
C ALA A 100 15.77 -11.15 2.48
N TYR A 101 15.49 -10.09 3.22
CA TYR A 101 14.18 -9.43 3.21
C TYR A 101 13.83 -8.89 1.81
N ALA A 102 14.75 -8.15 1.18
CA ALA A 102 14.53 -7.59 -0.14
C ALA A 102 14.35 -8.67 -1.23
N ALA A 103 15.10 -9.77 -1.15
CA ALA A 103 14.96 -10.90 -2.07
C ALA A 103 13.58 -11.55 -1.93
N TRP A 104 13.12 -11.76 -0.70
CA TRP A 104 11.81 -12.36 -0.43
C TRP A 104 10.66 -11.48 -0.92
N VAL A 105 10.68 -10.18 -0.62
CA VAL A 105 9.66 -9.22 -1.07
C VAL A 105 9.56 -9.20 -2.60
N ARG A 106 10.71 -9.19 -3.30
CA ARG A 106 10.76 -9.25 -4.77
C ARG A 106 10.23 -10.57 -5.32
N GLU A 107 10.61 -11.70 -4.73
CA GLU A 107 10.13 -13.02 -5.12
C GLU A 107 8.59 -13.10 -5.02
N LYS A 108 8.02 -12.51 -3.96
CA LYS A 108 6.57 -12.46 -3.74
C LYS A 108 5.86 -11.34 -4.49
N LYS A 109 6.59 -10.51 -5.24
CA LYS A 109 6.08 -9.35 -5.98
C LYS A 109 5.29 -8.38 -5.09
N LEU A 110 5.76 -8.20 -3.86
CA LEU A 110 5.18 -7.29 -2.89
C LEU A 110 5.86 -5.92 -2.97
N ASP A 111 5.13 -4.87 -2.58
CA ASP A 111 5.74 -3.59 -2.27
C ASP A 111 6.39 -3.68 -0.88
N GLY A 112 7.68 -3.33 -0.80
CA GLY A 112 8.47 -3.51 0.42
C GLY A 112 8.01 -2.64 1.59
N VAL A 113 7.50 -1.43 1.31
CA VAL A 113 7.03 -0.49 2.36
C VAL A 113 5.65 -0.91 2.83
N LEU A 114 4.74 -1.20 1.90
CA LEU A 114 3.39 -1.66 2.27
C LEU A 114 3.45 -2.95 3.09
N PHE A 115 4.28 -3.91 2.66
CA PHE A 115 4.47 -5.14 3.41
C PHE A 115 5.10 -4.89 4.79
N ALA A 116 6.08 -3.98 4.89
CA ALA A 116 6.68 -3.63 6.17
C ALA A 116 5.66 -3.04 7.14
N ILE A 117 4.83 -2.10 6.69
CA ILE A 117 3.76 -1.49 7.51
C ILE A 117 2.77 -2.56 7.97
N GLN A 118 2.31 -3.41 7.07
CA GLN A 118 1.34 -4.47 7.37
C GLN A 118 1.88 -5.51 8.36
N LEU A 119 3.17 -5.81 8.29
CA LEU A 119 3.80 -6.80 9.16
C LEU A 119 4.11 -6.21 10.55
N ALA A 120 4.53 -4.95 10.62
CA ALA A 120 5.03 -4.32 11.83
C ALA A 120 3.98 -3.56 12.65
N GLU A 121 2.83 -3.18 12.05
CA GLU A 121 1.79 -2.43 12.74
C GLU A 121 0.61 -3.31 13.17
N PRO A 122 0.47 -3.63 14.48
CA PRO A 122 -0.65 -4.40 14.97
C PRO A 122 -1.96 -3.59 15.03
N ASP A 123 -1.91 -2.27 15.16
CA ASP A 123 -3.11 -1.44 15.21
C ASP A 123 -3.61 -1.15 13.79
N LYS A 124 -4.79 -1.70 13.46
CA LYS A 124 -5.38 -1.58 12.13
C LYS A 124 -5.63 -0.13 11.71
N GLU A 125 -6.03 0.75 12.63
CA GLU A 125 -6.31 2.15 12.30
C GLU A 125 -5.02 2.90 11.96
N VAL A 126 -3.95 2.64 12.73
CA VAL A 126 -2.63 3.21 12.49
C VAL A 126 -2.03 2.66 11.19
N MET A 127 -2.18 1.36 10.94
CA MET A 127 -1.71 0.70 9.72
C MET A 127 -2.33 1.30 8.46
N VAL A 128 -3.67 1.49 8.44
CA VAL A 128 -4.38 2.10 7.31
C VAL A 128 -3.89 3.53 7.08
N ALA A 129 -3.79 4.33 8.15
CA ALA A 129 -3.29 5.70 8.04
C ALA A 129 -1.85 5.78 7.50
N ALA A 130 -0.99 4.85 7.92
CA ALA A 130 0.39 4.77 7.44
C ALA A 130 0.48 4.39 5.96
N ILE A 131 -0.35 3.44 5.51
CA ILE A 131 -0.44 3.04 4.10
C ILE A 131 -0.94 4.21 3.25
N GLU A 132 -2.02 4.88 3.65
CA GLU A 132 -2.55 6.04 2.93
C GLU A 132 -1.51 7.15 2.82
N HIS A 133 -0.84 7.49 3.93
CA HIS A 133 0.22 8.49 3.94
C HIS A 133 1.35 8.15 2.97
N TYR A 134 1.79 6.89 2.97
CA TYR A 134 2.83 6.41 2.06
C TYR A 134 2.40 6.53 0.60
N LEU A 135 1.20 6.06 0.24
CA LEU A 135 0.69 6.11 -1.12
C LEU A 135 0.53 7.54 -1.63
N HIS A 136 0.05 8.46 -0.78
CA HIS A 136 -0.01 9.89 -1.12
C HIS A 136 1.37 10.47 -1.38
N SER A 137 2.35 10.19 -0.51
CA SER A 137 3.74 10.65 -0.72
C SER A 137 4.34 10.09 -2.01
N HIS A 138 3.96 8.88 -2.40
CA HIS A 138 4.41 8.25 -3.63
C HIS A 138 3.80 8.90 -4.87
N ALA A 139 2.51 9.24 -4.83
CA ALA A 139 1.85 10.01 -5.88
C ALA A 139 2.52 11.38 -6.10
N GLU A 140 2.80 12.09 -5.01
CA GLU A 140 3.50 13.38 -5.04
C GLU A 140 4.90 13.27 -5.62
N ALA A 141 5.66 12.25 -5.22
CA ALA A 141 7.02 12.00 -5.73
C ALA A 141 7.04 11.68 -7.23
N LEU A 142 5.97 11.10 -7.76
CA LEU A 142 5.79 10.84 -9.19
C LEU A 142 5.26 12.07 -9.95
N GLY A 143 4.97 13.19 -9.27
CA GLY A 143 4.45 14.40 -9.88
C GLY A 143 3.04 14.26 -10.45
N MET A 144 2.25 13.29 -9.95
CA MET A 144 0.88 13.04 -10.40
C MET A 144 -0.13 13.41 -9.31
N SER A 145 -1.36 13.72 -9.72
CA SER A 145 -2.44 13.90 -8.77
C SER A 145 -2.81 12.57 -8.09
N TRP A 146 -3.42 12.66 -6.91
CA TRP A 146 -3.92 11.49 -6.19
C TRP A 146 -4.93 10.68 -7.03
N GLU A 147 -5.79 11.36 -7.78
CA GLU A 147 -6.79 10.71 -8.64
C GLU A 147 -6.13 9.91 -9.77
N GLU A 148 -5.14 10.49 -10.46
CA GLU A 148 -4.36 9.78 -11.49
C GLU A 148 -3.60 8.59 -10.90
N PHE A 149 -3.07 8.74 -9.69
CA PHE A 149 -2.39 7.66 -8.98
C PHE A 149 -3.34 6.49 -8.66
N CYS A 150 -4.54 6.78 -8.16
CA CYS A 150 -5.54 5.74 -7.87
C CYS A 150 -5.99 5.00 -9.14
N ILE A 151 -6.27 5.73 -10.22
CA ILE A 151 -6.67 5.15 -11.51
C ILE A 151 -5.56 4.23 -12.05
N LYS A 152 -4.31 4.68 -11.99
CA LYS A 152 -3.16 3.93 -12.52
C LYS A 152 -2.85 2.66 -11.71
N ASN A 153 -3.10 2.68 -10.41
CA ASN A 153 -2.76 1.59 -9.50
C ASN A 153 -3.98 0.74 -9.06
N GLU A 154 -5.17 1.01 -9.64
CA GLU A 154 -6.42 0.28 -9.35
C GLU A 154 -6.77 0.25 -7.84
N LEU A 155 -6.59 1.39 -7.17
CA LEU A 155 -6.82 1.56 -5.72
C LEU A 155 -8.28 1.90 -5.38
#